data_AF-A0A3D0CCM5-F1
#
_entry.id   AF-A0A3D0CCM5-F1
#
_cell.length_a   1.000
_cell.length_b   1.000
_cell.length_c   1.000
_cell.angle_alpha   90.00
_cell.angle_beta   90.00
_cell.angle_gamma   90.00
#
_symmetry.space_group_name_H-M   'P 1'
#
loop_
_entity.id
_entity.type
_entity.pdbx_description
1 polymer ?
#
loop_
_entity_poly.entity_id
_entity_poly.type
_entity_poly.pdbx_seq_one_letter_code
_entity_poly.pdbx_strand_id
1 'polypeptide(L)'
;MKGYERYDEVLDAQQLLLSLIDLARQRGAHPDKLLKGTKLFSSDFNKQNLAKNGLTCSANTLLTVIENCSKLVQGNEISFLLGRRYFPSHLGLLGQALMNCRHLGDMLRLCQCFQLACFPLMNLQLKHYNKSSYLIFQSAVGKLSKNQQVFITEFMLSALLGAIKYRCGVLPTLDIHLDYPEVQHIEQYHVHLNMNANINIQFDQQICMVTIASEQLYLPFNDSAVSLKTVALEQVRQLPTR
;
A
#
# COMPACT_ATOMS: atom_id res chain seq x y z
N MET A 1 -17.51 5.97 -8.66
CA MET A 1 -16.23 6.62 -8.33
C MET A 1 -15.76 7.33 -9.58
N LYS A 2 -15.56 8.65 -9.58
CA LYS A 2 -14.85 9.29 -10.70
C LYS A 2 -13.46 8.66 -10.73
N GLY A 3 -13.06 8.08 -11.86
CA GLY A 3 -11.65 7.73 -12.06
C GLY A 3 -10.81 8.99 -11.95
N TYR A 4 -9.55 8.84 -11.55
CA TYR A 4 -8.58 9.92 -11.59
C TYR A 4 -7.50 9.57 -12.60
N GLU A 5 -6.95 10.58 -13.26
CA GLU A 5 -5.87 10.41 -14.21
C GLU A 5 -4.51 10.49 -13.51
N ARG A 6 -3.49 9.91 -14.16
CA ARG A 6 -2.12 9.81 -13.61
C ARG A 6 -1.55 11.17 -13.15
N TYR A 7 -1.95 12.26 -13.78
CA TYR A 7 -1.44 13.61 -13.53
C TYR A 7 -2.37 14.46 -12.65
N ASP A 8 -3.55 13.95 -12.26
CA ASP A 8 -4.48 14.68 -11.39
C ASP A 8 -3.92 14.80 -9.98
N GLU A 9 -3.89 16.02 -9.42
CA GLU A 9 -3.37 16.31 -8.09
C GLU A 9 -4.41 16.03 -6.99
N VAL A 10 -4.92 14.79 -6.96
CA VAL A 10 -6.04 14.37 -6.10
C VAL A 10 -5.63 13.37 -5.01
N LEU A 11 -4.38 12.93 -4.97
CA LEU A 11 -3.93 11.97 -3.97
C LEU A 11 -3.54 12.69 -2.68
N ASP A 12 -4.26 12.41 -1.60
CA ASP A 12 -3.79 12.71 -0.24
C ASP A 12 -2.72 11.69 0.16
N ALA A 13 -1.52 11.87 -0.39
CA ALA A 13 -0.40 10.96 -0.20
C ALA A 13 0.73 11.58 0.65
N GLN A 14 0.43 12.64 1.40
CA GLN A 14 1.41 13.38 2.20
C GLN A 14 2.23 12.45 3.09
N GLN A 15 1.57 11.61 3.90
CA GLN A 15 2.26 10.71 4.83
C GLN A 15 3.09 9.64 4.11
N LEU A 16 2.57 9.10 3.01
CA LEU A 16 3.27 8.11 2.19
C LEU A 16 4.54 8.70 1.57
N LEU A 17 4.42 9.88 0.96
CA LEU A 17 5.52 10.59 0.32
C LEU A 17 6.60 10.98 1.34
N LEU A 18 6.21 11.56 2.47
CA LEU A 18 7.14 11.92 3.55
C LEU A 18 7.89 10.70 4.09
N SER A 19 7.19 9.58 4.30
CA SER A 19 7.82 8.36 4.81
C SER A 19 8.78 7.73 3.82
N LEU A 20 8.47 7.78 2.52
CA LEU A 20 9.38 7.35 1.47
C LEU A 20 10.64 8.22 1.45
N ILE A 21 10.48 9.56 1.51
CA ILE A 21 11.61 10.50 1.54
C ILE A 21 12.47 10.26 2.78
N ASP A 22 11.87 10.07 3.96
CA ASP A 22 12.60 9.83 5.20
C ASP A 22 13.36 8.51 5.18
N LEU A 23 12.76 7.42 4.68
CA LEU A 23 13.44 6.14 4.51
C LEU A 23 14.62 6.25 3.54
N ALA A 24 14.43 6.92 2.40
CA ALA A 24 15.49 7.13 1.43
C ALA A 24 16.62 8.02 1.98
N ARG A 25 16.27 9.07 2.74
CA ARG A 25 17.25 9.95 3.41
C ARG A 25 18.08 9.21 4.44
N GLN A 26 17.47 8.30 5.21
CA GLN A 26 18.19 7.43 6.14
C GLN A 26 19.24 6.55 5.45
N ARG A 27 19.11 6.35 4.12
CA ARG A 27 20.07 5.64 3.28
C ARG A 27 20.96 6.55 2.43
N GLY A 28 21.05 7.83 2.80
CA GLY A 28 21.97 8.79 2.18
C GLY A 28 21.45 9.48 0.92
N ALA A 29 20.19 9.26 0.51
CA ALA A 29 19.62 9.98 -0.62
C ALA A 29 19.31 11.44 -0.25
N HIS A 30 19.70 12.38 -1.11
CA HIS A 30 19.41 13.80 -0.93
C HIS A 30 17.94 14.09 -1.29
N PRO A 31 17.14 14.77 -0.45
CA PRO A 31 15.73 15.06 -0.71
C PRO A 31 15.46 15.73 -2.06
N ASP A 32 16.22 16.76 -2.43
CA ASP A 32 16.03 17.42 -3.74
C ASP A 32 16.31 16.49 -4.95
N LYS A 33 17.19 15.49 -4.78
CA LYS A 33 17.42 14.50 -5.84
C LYS A 33 16.25 13.51 -5.94
N LEU A 34 15.64 13.15 -4.80
CA LEU A 34 14.44 12.30 -4.77
C LEU A 34 13.24 13.01 -5.42
N LEU A 35 13.12 14.32 -5.24
CA LEU A 35 12.05 15.14 -5.78
C LEU A 35 12.31 15.61 -7.23
N LYS A 36 13.48 15.33 -7.79
CA LYS A 36 13.85 15.78 -9.15
C LYS A 36 12.84 15.25 -10.19
N GLY A 37 12.33 16.16 -11.02
CA GLY A 37 11.32 15.82 -12.03
C GLY A 37 9.89 15.78 -11.48
N THR A 38 9.70 16.09 -10.20
CA THR A 38 8.41 16.50 -9.65
C THR A 38 8.29 18.03 -9.65
N LYS A 39 7.09 18.54 -9.32
CA LYS A 39 6.88 19.97 -9.04
C LYS A 39 7.06 20.33 -7.55
N LEU A 40 7.54 19.37 -6.75
CA LEU A 40 7.70 19.53 -5.30
C LEU A 40 9.15 19.88 -4.95
N PHE A 41 9.29 20.71 -3.92
CA PHE A 41 10.55 21.16 -3.36
C PHE A 41 10.64 20.80 -1.89
N SER A 42 11.86 20.67 -1.35
CA SER A 42 12.07 20.38 0.08
C SER A 42 11.38 21.40 1.00
N SER A 43 11.21 22.64 0.55
CA SER A 43 10.48 23.70 1.27
C SER A 43 8.98 23.44 1.41
N ASP A 44 8.37 22.67 0.52
CA ASP A 44 6.93 22.40 0.54
C ASP A 44 6.53 21.51 1.73
N PHE A 45 7.49 20.78 2.28
CA PHE A 45 7.30 19.89 3.44
C PHE A 45 7.51 20.59 4.80
N ASN A 46 7.73 21.90 4.82
CA ASN A 46 7.83 22.61 6.09
C ASN A 46 6.47 22.64 6.82
N LYS A 47 6.49 22.68 8.17
CA LYS A 47 5.27 22.62 8.99
C LYS A 47 4.24 23.70 8.62
N GLN A 48 4.69 24.89 8.22
CA GLN A 48 3.80 26.01 7.89
C GLN A 48 3.04 25.76 6.58
N ASN A 49 3.71 25.23 5.56
CA ASN A 49 3.12 24.90 4.27
C ASN A 49 2.15 23.71 4.40
N LEU A 50 2.58 22.64 5.10
CA LEU A 50 1.73 21.47 5.34
C LEU A 50 0.47 21.83 6.15
N ALA A 51 0.59 22.69 7.17
CA ALA A 51 -0.56 23.11 7.97
C ALA A 51 -1.54 24.01 7.20
N LYS A 52 -1.05 24.83 6.26
CA LYS A 52 -1.90 25.74 5.47
C LYS A 52 -2.59 25.06 4.30
N ASN A 53 -1.87 24.24 3.55
CA ASN A 53 -2.33 23.76 2.25
C ASN A 53 -2.64 22.26 2.23
N GLY A 54 -2.19 21.50 3.25
CA GLY A 54 -1.99 20.07 3.09
C GLY A 54 -0.99 19.78 1.97
N LEU A 55 -0.88 18.51 1.56
CA LEU A 55 -0.12 18.15 0.37
C LEU A 55 -0.89 17.09 -0.42
N THR A 56 -1.62 17.54 -1.45
CA THR A 56 -2.07 16.64 -2.50
C THR A 56 -0.98 16.50 -3.55
N CYS A 57 -0.90 15.32 -4.17
CA CYS A 57 -0.01 15.12 -5.30
C CYS A 57 -0.66 14.23 -6.35
N SER A 58 -0.08 14.19 -7.54
CA SER A 58 -0.50 13.25 -8.56
C SER A 58 0.12 11.86 -8.37
N ALA A 59 -0.50 10.83 -8.96
CA ALA A 59 0.12 9.52 -9.03
C ALA A 59 1.49 9.60 -9.72
N ASN A 60 1.62 10.43 -10.76
CA ASN A 60 2.90 10.64 -11.42
C ASN A 60 3.98 11.15 -10.46
N THR A 61 3.63 12.03 -9.52
CA THR A 61 4.56 12.54 -8.52
C THR A 61 5.11 11.40 -7.65
N LEU A 62 4.24 10.54 -7.12
CA LEU A 62 4.66 9.37 -6.34
C LEU A 62 5.53 8.42 -7.19
N LEU A 63 5.10 8.12 -8.41
CA LEU A 63 5.84 7.25 -9.33
C LEU A 63 7.23 7.78 -9.69
N THR A 64 7.36 9.09 -9.85
CA THR A 64 8.66 9.75 -10.09
C THR A 64 9.57 9.63 -8.86
N VAL A 65 9.04 9.85 -7.66
CA VAL A 65 9.82 9.73 -6.42
C VAL A 65 10.24 8.28 -6.16
N ILE A 66 9.36 7.30 -6.43
CA ILE A 66 9.69 5.87 -6.39
C ILE A 66 10.84 5.55 -7.36
N GLU A 67 10.75 6.00 -8.61
CA GLU A 67 11.78 5.76 -9.62
C GLU A 67 13.13 6.40 -9.24
N ASN A 68 13.10 7.62 -8.67
CA ASN A 68 14.30 8.28 -8.17
C ASN A 68 14.89 7.55 -6.96
N CYS A 69 14.03 7.08 -6.05
CA CYS A 69 14.45 6.31 -4.88
C CYS A 69 15.21 5.05 -5.29
N SER A 70 14.67 4.26 -6.23
CA SER A 70 15.31 3.04 -6.74
C SER A 70 16.68 3.30 -7.39
N LYS A 71 16.95 4.52 -7.87
CA LYS A 71 18.23 4.90 -8.49
C LYS A 71 19.24 5.45 -7.49
N LEU A 72 18.77 6.12 -6.44
CA LEU A 72 19.60 6.92 -5.53
C LEU A 72 19.97 6.16 -4.26
N VAL A 73 19.16 5.19 -3.84
CA VAL A 73 19.38 4.45 -2.60
C VAL A 73 20.09 3.14 -2.87
N GLN A 74 21.14 2.87 -2.08
CA GLN A 74 21.74 1.55 -1.99
C GLN A 74 20.89 0.70 -1.01
N GLY A 75 20.20 -0.31 -1.55
CA GLY A 75 19.35 -1.23 -0.80
C GLY A 75 17.99 -1.47 -1.45
N ASN A 76 17.50 -2.70 -1.35
CA ASN A 76 16.26 -3.15 -1.98
C ASN A 76 15.11 -3.36 -0.98
N GLU A 77 15.23 -2.84 0.24
CA GLU A 77 14.25 -3.04 1.32
C GLU A 77 13.27 -1.88 1.51
N ILE A 78 13.46 -0.74 0.85
CA ILE A 78 12.66 0.48 1.12
C ILE A 78 11.17 0.25 0.89
N SER A 79 10.79 -0.42 -0.19
CA SER A 79 9.40 -0.78 -0.50
C SER A 79 8.77 -1.55 0.66
N PHE A 80 9.46 -2.55 1.18
CA PHE A 80 9.03 -3.36 2.32
C PHE A 80 8.98 -2.56 3.64
N LEU A 81 9.99 -1.75 3.93
CA LEU A 81 10.01 -0.91 5.13
C LEU A 81 8.86 0.10 5.12
N LEU A 82 8.54 0.65 3.95
CA LEU A 82 7.40 1.54 3.77
C LEU A 82 6.09 0.78 4.01
N GLY A 83 5.95 -0.43 3.47
CA GLY A 83 4.76 -1.26 3.66
C GLY A 83 4.51 -1.64 5.12
N ARG A 84 5.57 -1.99 5.86
CA ARG A 84 5.50 -2.26 7.32
C ARG A 84 5.00 -1.09 8.15
N ARG A 85 5.25 0.15 7.72
CA ARG A 85 4.77 1.36 8.42
C ARG A 85 3.35 1.73 8.05
N TYR A 86 2.81 1.17 6.96
CA TYR A 86 1.57 1.64 6.36
C TYR A 86 0.35 1.38 7.24
N PHE A 87 0.08 0.12 7.58
CA PHE A 87 -1.08 -0.21 8.41
C PHE A 87 -0.76 -0.16 9.92
N PRO A 88 -1.64 0.39 10.78
CA PRO A 88 -2.87 1.14 10.46
C PRO A 88 -2.63 2.66 10.35
N SER A 89 -1.51 3.16 10.86
CA SER A 89 -1.33 4.59 11.16
C SER A 89 -1.32 5.49 9.93
N HIS A 90 -0.81 5.05 8.77
CA HIS A 90 -0.83 5.88 7.56
C HIS A 90 -2.22 6.11 6.99
N LEU A 91 -3.19 5.29 7.40
CA LEU A 91 -4.55 5.35 6.88
C LEU A 91 -5.44 6.28 7.72
N GLY A 92 -4.91 6.92 8.78
CA GLY A 92 -5.64 7.86 9.62
C GLY A 92 -6.98 7.30 10.12
N LEU A 93 -8.08 8.03 9.88
CA LEU A 93 -9.44 7.60 10.24
C LEU A 93 -9.87 6.31 9.55
N LEU A 94 -9.41 6.08 8.31
CA LEU A 94 -9.68 4.82 7.62
C LEU A 94 -8.90 3.66 8.27
N GLY A 95 -7.70 3.93 8.77
CA GLY A 95 -6.94 3.00 9.62
C GLY A 95 -7.72 2.61 10.88
N GLN A 96 -8.36 3.58 11.54
CA GLN A 96 -9.24 3.31 12.68
C GLN A 96 -10.45 2.46 12.29
N ALA A 97 -11.09 2.74 11.15
CA ALA A 97 -12.21 1.92 10.66
C ALA A 97 -11.76 0.48 10.38
N LEU A 98 -10.62 0.30 9.72
CA LEU A 98 -10.04 -1.01 9.43
C LEU A 98 -9.69 -1.79 10.72
N MET A 99 -9.12 -1.10 11.72
CA MET A 99 -8.83 -1.68 13.03
C MET A 99 -10.07 -2.21 13.75
N ASN A 100 -11.26 -1.67 13.45
CA ASN A 100 -12.51 -2.08 14.07
C ASN A 100 -13.35 -3.03 13.19
N CYS A 101 -12.83 -3.48 12.05
CA CYS A 101 -13.46 -4.51 11.21
C CYS A 101 -13.63 -5.83 11.98
N ARG A 102 -14.60 -6.63 11.56
CA ARG A 102 -14.95 -7.92 12.18
C ARG A 102 -14.15 -9.12 11.68
N HIS A 103 -13.62 -9.06 10.46
CA HIS A 103 -12.82 -10.12 9.83
C HIS A 103 -12.11 -9.54 8.59
N LEU A 104 -11.21 -10.29 7.97
CA LEU A 104 -10.37 -9.80 6.86
C LEU A 104 -11.20 -9.41 5.62
N GLY A 105 -12.26 -10.16 5.30
CA GLY A 105 -13.20 -9.80 4.22
C GLY A 105 -13.90 -8.44 4.44
N ASP A 106 -14.11 -8.01 5.69
CA ASP A 106 -14.66 -6.68 6.01
C ASP A 106 -13.60 -5.59 5.77
N MET A 107 -12.34 -5.85 6.13
CA MET A 107 -11.23 -4.94 5.79
C MET A 107 -11.04 -4.78 4.28
N LEU A 108 -11.02 -5.90 3.53
CA LEU A 108 -10.86 -5.89 2.07
C LEU A 108 -11.99 -5.11 1.41
N ARG A 109 -13.23 -5.27 1.88
CA ARG A 109 -14.38 -4.49 1.40
C ARG A 109 -14.20 -2.99 1.65
N LEU A 110 -13.74 -2.58 2.84
CA LEU A 110 -13.43 -1.17 3.10
C LEU A 110 -12.35 -0.65 2.17
N CYS A 111 -11.27 -1.42 1.95
CA CYS A 111 -10.23 -1.04 0.98
C CYS A 111 -10.81 -0.83 -0.42
N GLN A 112 -11.74 -1.68 -0.88
CA GLN A 112 -12.40 -1.50 -2.17
C GLN A 112 -13.31 -0.26 -2.22
N CYS A 113 -14.03 0.03 -1.14
CA CYS A 113 -14.88 1.22 -1.05
C CYS A 113 -14.06 2.53 -1.01
N PHE A 114 -12.87 2.48 -0.42
CA PHE A 114 -11.98 3.63 -0.22
C PHE A 114 -10.64 3.43 -0.95
N GLN A 115 -10.68 2.86 -2.16
CA GLN A 115 -9.49 2.42 -2.91
C GLN A 115 -8.43 3.52 -3.05
N LEU A 116 -8.86 4.73 -3.43
CA LEU A 116 -7.97 5.87 -3.62
C LEU A 116 -7.20 6.25 -2.34
N ALA A 117 -7.86 6.12 -1.18
CA ALA A 117 -7.25 6.42 0.11
C ALA A 117 -6.36 5.28 0.63
N CYS A 118 -6.75 4.02 0.39
CA CYS A 118 -6.01 2.84 0.85
C CYS A 118 -4.80 2.48 -0.02
N PHE A 119 -4.91 2.54 -1.33
CA PHE A 119 -3.85 2.10 -2.26
C PHE A 119 -4.01 2.88 -3.57
N PRO A 120 -3.58 4.15 -3.63
CA PRO A 120 -3.89 5.00 -4.79
C PRO A 120 -3.31 4.44 -6.10
N LEU A 121 -2.14 3.80 -6.07
CA LEU A 121 -1.42 3.36 -7.28
C LEU A 121 -1.86 1.99 -7.80
N MET A 122 -2.66 1.23 -7.05
CA MET A 122 -3.16 -0.08 -7.48
C MET A 122 -4.66 -0.19 -7.29
N ASN A 123 -5.31 -1.07 -8.03
CA ASN A 123 -6.68 -1.51 -7.83
C ASN A 123 -6.67 -2.90 -7.20
N LEU A 124 -7.59 -3.14 -6.27
CA LEU A 124 -7.81 -4.43 -5.64
C LEU A 124 -9.17 -5.00 -6.06
N GLN A 125 -9.15 -6.16 -6.73
CA GLN A 125 -10.35 -6.94 -6.98
C GLN A 125 -10.37 -8.19 -6.10
N LEU A 126 -11.53 -8.49 -5.55
CA LEU A 126 -11.78 -9.73 -4.80
C LEU A 126 -12.71 -10.61 -5.62
N LYS A 127 -12.25 -11.82 -5.95
CA LYS A 127 -13.04 -12.84 -6.64
C LYS A 127 -13.12 -14.09 -5.76
N HIS A 128 -14.24 -14.79 -5.82
CA HIS A 128 -14.43 -16.04 -5.10
C HIS A 128 -14.66 -17.15 -6.11
N TYR A 129 -13.91 -18.25 -5.98
CA TYR A 129 -14.10 -19.44 -6.80
C TYR A 129 -13.59 -20.67 -6.05
N ASN A 130 -14.35 -21.77 -6.09
CA ASN A 130 -13.99 -23.06 -5.52
C ASN A 130 -13.35 -23.00 -4.11
N LYS A 131 -14.07 -22.46 -3.11
CA LYS A 131 -13.62 -22.27 -1.72
C LYS A 131 -12.35 -21.41 -1.54
N SER A 132 -11.87 -20.80 -2.60
CA SER A 132 -10.72 -19.89 -2.59
C SER A 132 -11.16 -18.47 -2.91
N SER A 133 -10.42 -17.53 -2.37
CA SER A 133 -10.56 -16.11 -2.61
C SER A 133 -9.29 -15.59 -3.26
N TYR A 134 -9.48 -14.85 -4.34
CA TYR A 134 -8.42 -14.34 -5.19
C TYR A 134 -8.42 -12.81 -5.10
N LEU A 135 -7.34 -12.27 -4.54
CA LEU A 135 -7.07 -10.85 -4.46
C LEU A 135 -6.20 -10.50 -5.66
N ILE A 136 -6.80 -9.87 -6.67
CA ILE A 136 -6.12 -9.52 -7.93
C ILE A 136 -5.71 -8.05 -7.86
N PHE A 137 -4.43 -7.79 -8.11
CA PHE A 137 -3.84 -6.46 -8.07
C PHE A 137 -3.48 -6.00 -9.48
N GLN A 138 -3.84 -4.76 -9.81
CA GLN A 138 -3.56 -4.17 -11.11
C GLN A 138 -3.20 -2.69 -10.93
N SER A 139 -2.38 -2.13 -11.81
CA SER A 139 -2.09 -0.69 -11.78
C SER A 139 -3.37 0.13 -11.92
N ALA A 140 -3.56 1.13 -11.04
CA ALA A 140 -4.64 2.10 -11.16
C ALA A 140 -4.31 3.29 -12.07
N VAL A 141 -3.04 3.40 -12.50
CA VAL A 141 -2.46 4.62 -13.07
C VAL A 141 -1.82 4.37 -14.45
N GLY A 142 -2.26 3.31 -15.11
CA GLY A 142 -1.78 2.87 -16.42
C GLY A 142 -0.41 2.18 -16.35
N LYS A 143 0.38 2.31 -17.42
CA LYS A 143 1.64 1.59 -17.58
C LYS A 143 2.70 2.04 -16.57
N LEU A 144 3.30 1.08 -15.88
CA LEU A 144 4.40 1.26 -14.92
C LEU A 144 5.74 0.91 -15.57
N SER A 145 6.83 1.53 -15.11
CA SER A 145 8.18 1.00 -15.36
C SER A 145 8.37 -0.31 -14.58
N LYS A 146 9.39 -1.11 -14.96
CA LYS A 146 9.74 -2.33 -14.22
C LYS A 146 10.01 -2.03 -12.74
N ASN A 147 10.76 -0.97 -12.45
CA ASN A 147 11.11 -0.58 -11.09
C ASN A 147 9.87 -0.13 -10.30
N GLN A 148 8.97 0.64 -10.91
CA GLN A 148 7.72 1.07 -10.29
C GLN A 148 6.82 -0.12 -9.96
N GLN A 149 6.67 -1.06 -10.90
CA GLN A 149 5.86 -2.27 -10.70
C GLN A 149 6.39 -3.09 -9.52
N VAL A 150 7.69 -3.41 -9.52
CA VAL A 150 8.33 -4.17 -8.43
C VAL A 150 8.15 -3.46 -7.08
N PHE A 151 8.50 -2.16 -7.01
CA PHE A 151 8.42 -1.40 -5.76
C PHE A 151 7.00 -1.35 -5.19
N ILE A 152 6.00 -1.06 -6.04
CA ILE A 152 4.61 -0.91 -5.60
C ILE A 152 4.05 -2.25 -5.13
N THR A 153 4.37 -3.35 -5.83
CA THR A 153 3.93 -4.68 -5.43
C THR A 153 4.58 -5.11 -4.12
N GLU A 154 5.88 -4.90 -3.93
CA GLU A 154 6.58 -5.17 -2.67
C GLU A 154 6.01 -4.38 -1.49
N PHE A 155 5.77 -3.07 -1.70
CA PHE A 155 5.14 -2.20 -0.74
C PHE A 155 3.75 -2.71 -0.34
N MET A 156 2.90 -3.03 -1.33
CA MET A 156 1.55 -3.52 -1.10
C MET A 156 1.55 -4.85 -0.37
N LEU A 157 2.37 -5.82 -0.81
CA LEU A 157 2.44 -7.13 -0.16
C LEU A 157 2.91 -7.01 1.28
N SER A 158 3.92 -6.16 1.54
CA SER A 158 4.39 -5.93 2.89
C SER A 158 3.32 -5.28 3.78
N ALA A 159 2.56 -4.32 3.25
CA ALA A 159 1.44 -3.71 3.96
C ALA A 159 0.29 -4.71 4.21
N LEU A 160 -0.08 -5.50 3.21
CA LEU A 160 -1.16 -6.49 3.27
C LEU A 160 -0.83 -7.60 4.27
N LEU A 161 0.32 -8.26 4.11
CA LEU A 161 0.75 -9.34 5.01
C LEU A 161 0.99 -8.81 6.42
N GLY A 162 1.54 -7.60 6.55
CA GLY A 162 1.66 -6.91 7.83
C GLY A 162 0.31 -6.73 8.52
N ALA A 163 -0.70 -6.23 7.79
CA ALA A 163 -2.05 -6.06 8.32
C ALA A 163 -2.73 -7.38 8.69
N ILE A 164 -2.60 -8.42 7.84
CA ILE A 164 -3.16 -9.75 8.11
C ILE A 164 -2.52 -10.33 9.37
N LYS A 165 -1.18 -10.34 9.47
CA LYS A 165 -0.47 -10.84 10.65
C LYS A 165 -0.85 -10.07 11.91
N TYR A 166 -0.96 -8.75 11.81
CA TYR A 166 -1.31 -7.90 12.93
C TYR A 166 -2.74 -8.18 13.45
N ARG A 167 -3.71 -8.41 12.55
CA ARG A 167 -5.12 -8.64 12.93
C ARG A 167 -5.46 -10.08 13.26
N CYS A 168 -4.82 -11.04 12.59
CA CYS A 168 -5.03 -12.47 12.82
C CYS A 168 -4.06 -13.08 13.84
N GLY A 169 -3.01 -12.35 14.24
CA GLY A 169 -1.89 -12.86 15.06
C GLY A 169 -0.91 -13.76 14.28
N VAL A 170 -1.41 -14.49 13.28
CA VAL A 170 -0.63 -15.37 12.40
C VAL A 170 -0.95 -15.14 10.92
N LEU A 171 -0.02 -15.49 10.04
CA LEU A 171 -0.27 -15.49 8.60
C LEU A 171 -0.93 -16.81 8.19
N PRO A 172 -2.10 -16.78 7.52
CA PRO A 172 -2.67 -17.98 6.91
C PRO A 172 -1.79 -18.45 5.75
N THR A 173 -2.06 -19.65 5.23
CA THR A 173 -1.41 -20.10 3.99
C THR A 173 -1.84 -19.21 2.82
N LEU A 174 -0.87 -18.60 2.14
CA LEU A 174 -1.08 -17.73 0.99
C LEU A 174 -0.22 -18.20 -0.18
N ASP A 175 -0.84 -18.28 -1.36
CA ASP A 175 -0.13 -18.42 -2.64
C ASP A 175 -0.12 -17.08 -3.36
N ILE A 176 1.06 -16.59 -3.69
CA ILE A 176 1.29 -15.27 -4.29
C ILE A 176 1.89 -15.45 -5.68
N HIS A 177 1.20 -14.91 -6.68
CA HIS A 177 1.67 -14.83 -8.05
C HIS A 177 2.14 -13.39 -8.33
N LEU A 178 3.33 -13.26 -8.88
CA LEU A 178 3.94 -11.99 -9.27
C LEU A 178 4.08 -11.94 -10.78
N ASP A 179 3.59 -10.86 -11.37
CA ASP A 179 3.56 -10.63 -12.82
C ASP A 179 4.83 -9.99 -13.37
N TYR A 180 5.95 -10.27 -12.70
CA TYR A 180 7.29 -9.86 -13.11
C TYR A 180 8.30 -10.96 -12.82
N PRO A 181 9.46 -10.95 -13.50
CA PRO A 181 10.50 -11.95 -13.29
C PRO A 181 11.09 -11.90 -11.90
N GLU A 182 11.67 -13.03 -11.47
CA GLU A 182 12.38 -13.11 -10.20
C GLU A 182 13.41 -11.98 -10.07
N VAL A 183 13.39 -11.33 -8.91
CA VAL A 183 14.28 -10.21 -8.61
C VAL A 183 15.61 -10.70 -8.05
N GLN A 184 16.66 -9.89 -8.18
CA GLN A 184 17.98 -10.25 -7.65
C GLN A 184 18.02 -10.28 -6.12
N HIS A 185 17.16 -9.50 -5.45
CA HIS A 185 17.11 -9.33 -4.01
C HIS A 185 16.06 -10.21 -3.33
N ILE A 186 15.99 -11.48 -3.72
CA ILE A 186 15.02 -12.44 -3.19
C ILE A 186 15.12 -12.60 -1.67
N GLU A 187 16.29 -12.35 -1.07
CA GLU A 187 16.49 -12.36 0.37
C GLU A 187 15.60 -11.34 1.09
N GLN A 188 15.27 -10.22 0.44
CA GLN A 188 14.34 -9.23 1.00
C GLN A 188 12.92 -9.79 1.08
N TYR A 189 12.49 -10.59 0.09
CA TYR A 189 11.17 -11.23 0.14
C TYR A 189 11.10 -12.22 1.30
N HIS A 190 12.15 -13.03 1.50
CA HIS A 190 12.23 -13.95 2.62
C HIS A 190 12.13 -13.22 3.97
N VAL A 191 12.96 -12.18 4.17
CA VAL A 191 13.03 -11.42 5.42
C VAL A 191 11.77 -10.59 5.67
N HIS A 192 11.23 -9.96 4.63
CA HIS A 192 10.19 -8.96 4.79
C HIS A 192 8.76 -9.50 4.66
N LEU A 193 8.54 -10.53 3.85
CA LEU A 193 7.22 -11.14 3.67
C LEU A 193 7.02 -12.39 4.54
N ASN A 194 8.03 -12.79 5.31
CA ASN A 194 8.03 -14.03 6.09
C ASN A 194 7.66 -15.24 5.21
N MET A 195 8.49 -15.54 4.20
CA MET A 195 8.33 -16.74 3.36
C MET A 195 8.52 -18.07 4.10
N ASN A 196 8.29 -18.08 5.41
CA ASN A 196 8.56 -19.16 6.33
C ASN A 196 7.27 -19.99 6.41
N ALA A 197 7.25 -21.11 5.68
CA ALA A 197 6.23 -22.16 5.59
C ALA A 197 4.85 -21.78 5.01
N ASN A 198 4.25 -20.65 5.40
CA ASN A 198 2.86 -20.34 5.04
C ASN A 198 2.72 -19.47 3.79
N ILE A 199 3.81 -18.94 3.24
CA ILE A 199 3.77 -18.07 2.07
C ILE A 199 4.54 -18.73 0.94
N ASN A 200 3.85 -19.03 -0.16
CA ASN A 200 4.43 -19.49 -1.40
C ASN A 200 4.41 -18.35 -2.42
N ILE A 201 5.55 -18.06 -3.06
CA ILE A 201 5.66 -16.97 -4.04
C ILE A 201 6.16 -17.54 -5.36
N GLN A 202 5.47 -17.20 -6.45
CA GLN A 202 5.81 -17.57 -7.82
C GLN A 202 5.97 -16.31 -8.66
N PHE A 203 7.13 -16.19 -9.32
CA PHE A 203 7.44 -15.12 -10.26
C PHE A 203 7.06 -15.54 -11.69
N ASP A 204 7.18 -14.61 -12.65
CA ASP A 204 6.89 -14.82 -14.07
C ASP A 204 5.46 -15.31 -14.36
N GLN A 205 4.48 -14.84 -13.57
CA GLN A 205 3.07 -15.17 -13.74
C GLN A 205 2.35 -14.17 -14.66
N GLN A 206 1.15 -14.51 -15.13
CA GLN A 206 0.37 -13.64 -16.03
C GLN A 206 -0.31 -12.46 -15.30
N ILE A 207 -0.61 -12.63 -14.01
CA ILE A 207 -1.32 -11.65 -13.19
C ILE A 207 -0.73 -11.58 -11.78
N CYS A 208 -0.67 -10.39 -11.19
CA CYS A 208 -0.35 -10.23 -9.78
C CYS A 208 -1.57 -10.61 -8.92
N MET A 209 -1.42 -11.62 -8.08
CA MET A 209 -2.54 -12.20 -7.34
C MET A 209 -2.10 -12.79 -5.99
N VAL A 210 -2.94 -12.65 -4.97
CA VAL A 210 -2.81 -13.39 -3.71
C VAL A 210 -4.03 -14.29 -3.54
N THR A 211 -3.80 -15.58 -3.30
CA THR A 211 -4.83 -16.57 -3.05
C THR A 211 -4.88 -16.89 -1.57
N ILE A 212 -6.08 -16.97 -1.03
CA ILE A 212 -6.35 -17.35 0.36
C ILE A 212 -7.61 -18.22 0.42
N ALA A 213 -7.63 -19.22 1.30
CA ALA A 213 -8.84 -20.00 1.55
C ALA A 213 -9.98 -19.07 2.00
N SER A 214 -11.15 -19.18 1.39
CA SER A 214 -12.26 -18.24 1.62
C SER A 214 -12.70 -18.21 3.07
N GLU A 215 -12.66 -19.34 3.78
CA GLU A 215 -12.99 -19.40 5.21
C GLU A 215 -12.10 -18.49 6.06
N GLN A 216 -10.81 -18.36 5.72
CA GLN A 216 -9.84 -17.55 6.46
C GLN A 216 -10.17 -16.05 6.37
N LEU A 217 -10.87 -15.61 5.31
CA LEU A 217 -11.32 -14.22 5.19
C LEU A 217 -12.42 -13.85 6.20
N TYR A 218 -13.15 -14.84 6.72
CA TYR A 218 -14.33 -14.63 7.54
C TYR A 218 -14.16 -15.07 8.99
N LEU A 219 -12.95 -15.52 9.37
CA LEU A 219 -12.60 -15.75 10.76
C LEU A 219 -12.70 -14.44 11.56
N PRO A 220 -13.37 -14.45 12.72
CA PRO A 220 -13.58 -13.23 13.49
C PRO A 220 -12.27 -12.71 14.08
N PHE A 221 -12.10 -11.40 14.07
CA PHE A 221 -11.04 -10.74 14.82
C PHE A 221 -11.44 -10.61 16.29
N ASN A 222 -10.46 -10.76 17.20
CA ASN A 222 -10.70 -10.72 18.65
C ASN A 222 -11.11 -9.33 19.15
N ASP A 223 -10.72 -8.27 18.45
CA ASP A 223 -10.81 -6.87 18.90
C ASP A 223 -11.76 -6.00 18.06
N SER A 224 -12.73 -6.62 17.36
CA SER A 224 -13.64 -5.87 16.51
C SER A 224 -14.68 -5.05 17.30
N ALA A 225 -15.00 -3.85 16.82
CA ALA A 225 -16.05 -3.01 17.41
C ALA A 225 -16.86 -2.30 16.33
N VAL A 226 -18.06 -2.80 16.07
CA VAL A 226 -18.95 -2.29 15.00
C VAL A 226 -19.27 -0.80 15.18
N SER A 227 -19.57 -0.36 16.41
CA SER A 227 -19.89 1.04 16.69
C SER A 227 -18.71 1.98 16.42
N LEU A 228 -17.49 1.59 16.81
CA LEU A 228 -16.29 2.39 16.55
C LEU A 228 -15.95 2.45 15.05
N LYS A 229 -16.14 1.34 14.33
CA LYS A 229 -16.04 1.33 12.85
C LYS A 229 -17.01 2.35 12.24
N THR A 230 -18.28 2.34 12.66
CA THR A 230 -19.29 3.28 12.14
C THR A 230 -18.90 4.73 12.41
N VAL A 231 -18.47 5.06 13.63
CA VAL A 231 -18.02 6.43 13.97
C VAL A 231 -16.85 6.86 13.08
N ALA A 232 -15.84 6.01 12.91
CA ALA A 232 -14.70 6.32 12.05
C ALA A 232 -15.11 6.54 10.59
N LEU A 233 -16.03 5.72 10.05
CA LEU A 233 -16.54 5.87 8.69
C LEU A 233 -17.36 7.15 8.48
N GLU A 234 -18.16 7.55 9.47
CA GLU A 234 -18.88 8.83 9.40
C GLU A 234 -17.90 10.01 9.41
N GLN A 235 -16.84 9.95 10.21
CA GLN A 235 -15.81 10.98 10.19
C GLN A 235 -15.06 11.03 8.84
N VAL A 236 -14.76 9.87 8.23
CA VAL A 236 -14.17 9.81 6.88
C VAL A 236 -15.08 10.48 5.84
N ARG A 237 -16.39 10.28 5.91
CA ARG A 237 -17.38 10.88 4.99
C ARG A 237 -17.53 12.40 5.17
N GLN A 238 -17.24 12.90 6.36
CA GLN A 238 -17.29 14.32 6.68
C GLN A 238 -16.00 15.06 6.30
N LEU A 239 -14.92 14.34 5.96
CA LEU A 239 -13.75 14.98 5.39
C LEU A 239 -14.15 15.65 4.07
N PRO A 240 -13.80 16.93 3.87
CA PRO A 240 -14.08 17.59 2.61
C PRO A 240 -13.45 16.77 1.49
N THR A 241 -14.24 16.40 0.48
CA THR A 241 -13.71 15.98 -0.83
C THR A 241 -12.90 17.16 -1.34
N ARG A 242 -11.58 17.13 -1.14
CA ARG A 242 -10.65 18.16 -1.61
C ARG A 242 -10.38 17.97 -3.09
#